data_AF-A0AA38ZCI8-F1
#
_entry.id   AF-A0AA38ZCI8-F1
#
_cell.length_a   1.000
_cell.length_b   1.000
_cell.length_c   1.000
_cell.angle_alpha   90.00
_cell.angle_beta   90.00
_cell.angle_gamma   90.00
#
_symmetry.space_group_name_H-M   'P 1'
#
loop_
_entity.id
_entity.type
_entity.pdbx_description
1 polymer ?
#
loop_
_entity_poly.entity_id
_entity_poly.type
_entity_poly.pdbx_seq_one_letter_code
_entity_poly.pdbx_strand_id
1 'polypeptide(L)'
;MGSFATIVAVLLVVPFLYQVDGRFPNKEGCDLFEGSWVNDTSYPLYDAKECPFIEKEFDCQKNGRPDKSYLHYRWQPSACKLPRFSGQDFLERLRGKSIMFVGDSLSLNQWQSLTCMLHVAVAKANYSSVRIGGISTFTFPAYNAKVMFYRNAFLVDIVSTPNGAVLKLDSIEGGKIWKDIDVLVFNSWHWWLHTGRKQPWSSIQDGNVIVKDMDRLVAYEKGLKTWANWVDSSVDPTKTKVFFQGVSPDHMK
;
A
#
# COMPACT_ATOMS: atom_id res chain seq x y z
N MET A 1 -10.99 64.69 -5.58
CA MET A 1 -10.57 63.55 -6.44
C MET A 1 -9.30 62.99 -5.84
N GLY A 2 -9.14 61.77 -5.35
CA GLY A 2 -9.97 60.60 -5.07
C GLY A 2 -9.07 59.66 -4.24
N SER A 3 -9.68 58.92 -3.31
CA SER A 3 -9.05 58.00 -2.35
C SER A 3 -8.74 56.62 -2.96
N PHE A 4 -8.11 55.74 -2.16
CA PHE A 4 -7.89 54.26 -2.25
C PHE A 4 -6.38 53.91 -2.25
N ALA A 5 -5.71 53.66 -1.13
CA ALA A 5 -5.85 52.61 -0.10
C ALA A 5 -5.47 51.20 -0.60
N THR A 6 -4.33 50.71 -0.07
CA THR A 6 -4.02 49.33 0.37
C THR A 6 -4.12 48.17 -0.64
N ILE A 7 -3.04 47.38 -0.80
CA ILE A 7 -3.00 45.91 -0.54
C ILE A 7 -1.71 45.28 -1.09
N VAL A 8 -0.88 44.84 -0.14
CA VAL A 8 -0.20 43.53 -0.07
C VAL A 8 0.97 43.25 -1.02
N ALA A 9 2.16 43.40 -0.43
CA ALA A 9 3.29 42.52 -0.67
C ALA A 9 2.95 41.09 -0.25
N VAL A 10 2.69 40.19 -1.19
CA VAL A 10 2.93 38.72 -1.10
C VAL A 10 2.90 38.18 -2.53
N LEU A 11 4.02 38.14 -3.25
CA LEU A 11 4.07 37.47 -4.55
C LEU A 11 5.41 36.78 -4.86
N LEU A 12 6.14 36.30 -3.84
CA LEU A 12 7.35 35.49 -4.08
C LEU A 12 7.59 34.34 -3.09
N VAL A 13 6.56 33.76 -2.44
CA VAL A 13 6.71 32.47 -1.73
C VAL A 13 5.43 31.63 -1.75
N VAL A 14 4.79 31.44 -2.91
CA VAL A 14 3.82 30.34 -3.10
C VAL A 14 3.82 29.93 -4.58
N PRO A 15 4.79 29.10 -5.00
CA PRO A 15 4.40 27.80 -5.53
C PRO A 15 5.38 26.73 -5.03
N PHE A 16 5.40 26.51 -3.72
CA PHE A 16 5.94 25.29 -3.10
C PHE A 16 4.85 24.51 -2.37
N LEU A 17 3.59 24.73 -2.78
CA LEU A 17 2.43 24.05 -2.25
C LEU A 17 1.96 23.03 -3.29
N TYR A 18 2.22 21.77 -2.97
CA TYR A 18 1.47 20.60 -3.39
C TYR A 18 1.33 20.41 -4.91
N GLN A 19 2.39 19.84 -5.49
CA GLN A 19 2.18 18.89 -6.57
C GLN A 19 2.80 17.57 -6.14
N VAL A 20 1.95 16.67 -5.61
CA VAL A 20 2.15 15.24 -5.84
C VAL A 20 1.92 15.07 -7.33
N ASP A 21 2.93 15.39 -8.13
CA ASP A 21 2.84 15.24 -9.57
C ASP A 21 3.00 13.75 -9.87
N GLY A 22 1.86 13.04 -9.85
CA GLY A 22 1.71 11.75 -10.51
C GLY A 22 1.76 11.87 -12.04
N ARG A 23 2.33 12.95 -12.58
CA ARG A 23 2.65 13.08 -14.00
C ARG A 23 3.81 12.16 -14.32
N PHE A 24 3.47 10.98 -14.81
CA PHE A 24 4.35 10.30 -15.75
C PHE A 24 4.60 11.26 -16.91
N PRO A 25 5.83 11.76 -17.12
CA PRO A 25 6.11 12.59 -18.28
C PRO A 25 5.82 11.74 -19.52
N ASN A 26 4.99 12.29 -20.42
CA ASN A 26 4.67 11.74 -21.75
C ASN A 26 5.91 11.03 -22.35
N LYS A 27 5.91 9.70 -22.25
CA LYS A 27 6.61 8.83 -23.17
C LYS A 27 5.51 8.10 -23.92
N GLU A 28 5.65 7.98 -25.23
CA GLU A 28 5.00 6.92 -25.99
C GLU A 28 5.28 5.59 -25.27
N GLY A 29 4.36 5.15 -24.41
CA GLY A 29 4.66 4.25 -23.31
C GLY A 29 3.46 3.40 -22.97
N CYS A 30 3.73 2.20 -22.46
CA CYS A 30 2.67 1.28 -22.08
C CYS A 30 2.04 1.70 -20.76
N ASP A 31 0.82 2.23 -20.83
CA ASP A 31 -0.02 2.34 -19.64
C ASP A 31 -0.38 0.94 -19.16
N LEU A 32 0.11 0.57 -17.97
CA LEU A 32 -0.11 -0.75 -17.38
C LEU A 32 -1.52 -0.92 -16.80
N PHE A 33 -2.27 0.18 -16.66
CA PHE A 33 -3.59 0.20 -16.03
C PHE A 33 -4.73 0.31 -17.06
N GLU A 34 -4.41 0.51 -18.34
CA GLU A 34 -5.36 0.45 -19.45
C GLU A 34 -5.22 -0.89 -20.18
N GLY A 35 -6.31 -1.67 -20.22
CA GLY A 35 -6.27 -3.02 -20.74
C GLY A 35 -7.56 -3.79 -20.49
N SER A 36 -7.45 -5.12 -20.57
CA SER A 36 -8.57 -6.01 -20.29
C SER A 36 -8.13 -7.29 -19.59
N TRP A 37 -9.08 -7.94 -18.92
CA TRP A 37 -8.91 -9.28 -18.39
C TRP A 37 -9.05 -10.29 -19.53
N VAL A 38 -8.04 -11.15 -19.69
CA VAL A 38 -8.04 -12.23 -20.68
C VAL A 38 -7.97 -13.57 -19.97
N ASN A 39 -8.67 -14.57 -20.51
CA ASN A 39 -8.56 -15.94 -20.02
C ASN A 39 -7.20 -16.52 -20.45
N ASP A 40 -6.48 -17.11 -19.51
CA ASP A 40 -5.16 -17.68 -19.66
C ASP A 40 -5.09 -19.03 -18.94
N THR A 41 -4.97 -20.11 -19.72
CA THR A 41 -4.93 -21.49 -19.20
C THR A 41 -3.68 -21.79 -18.39
N SER A 42 -2.64 -20.94 -18.48
CA SER A 42 -1.41 -21.07 -17.70
C SER A 42 -1.52 -20.45 -16.29
N TYR A 43 -2.66 -19.83 -15.96
CA TYR A 43 -2.98 -19.36 -14.62
C TYR A 43 -3.76 -20.42 -13.83
N PRO A 44 -3.76 -20.37 -12.47
CA PRO A 44 -3.12 -19.37 -11.62
C PRO A 44 -1.59 -19.53 -11.55
N LEU A 45 -0.90 -18.52 -11.02
CA LEU A 45 0.56 -18.57 -10.82
C LEU A 45 1.01 -19.54 -9.72
N TYR A 46 0.08 -19.98 -8.87
CA TYR A 46 0.26 -21.01 -7.85
C TYR A 46 -1.10 -21.61 -7.47
N ASP A 47 -1.14 -22.85 -6.98
CA ASP A 47 -2.33 -23.39 -6.29
C ASP A 47 -2.27 -22.98 -4.81
N ALA A 48 -3.37 -22.43 -4.29
CA ALA A 48 -3.47 -22.05 -2.87
C ALA A 48 -3.17 -23.22 -1.91
N LYS A 49 -3.45 -24.47 -2.33
CA LYS A 49 -3.13 -25.67 -1.55
C LYS A 49 -1.64 -25.88 -1.31
N GLU A 50 -0.80 -25.34 -2.20
CA GLU A 50 0.66 -25.42 -2.11
C GLU A 50 1.25 -24.32 -1.22
N CYS A 51 0.41 -23.39 -0.71
CA CYS A 51 0.83 -22.32 0.18
C CYS A 51 0.34 -22.58 1.62
N PRO A 52 1.15 -23.22 2.50
CA PRO A 52 0.70 -23.68 3.80
C PRO A 52 0.39 -22.56 4.80
N PHE A 53 0.79 -21.32 4.51
CA PHE A 53 0.64 -20.14 5.37
C PHE A 53 -0.36 -19.11 4.85
N ILE A 54 -1.13 -19.44 3.80
CA ILE A 54 -2.24 -18.58 3.37
C ILE A 54 -3.30 -18.51 4.49
N GLU A 55 -3.77 -17.30 4.80
CA GLU A 55 -4.81 -17.13 5.82
C GLU A 55 -6.16 -17.65 5.31
N LYS A 56 -6.98 -18.13 6.24
CA LYS A 56 -8.28 -18.73 5.92
C LYS A 56 -9.15 -17.77 5.12
N GLU A 57 -9.10 -16.49 5.45
CA GLU A 57 -9.85 -15.40 4.82
C GLU A 57 -9.60 -15.30 3.31
N PHE A 58 -8.45 -15.77 2.82
CA PHE A 58 -8.06 -15.70 1.40
C PHE A 58 -8.07 -17.06 0.68
N ASP A 59 -8.27 -18.17 1.37
CA ASP A 59 -8.33 -19.51 0.78
C ASP A 59 -9.77 -19.90 0.39
N CYS A 60 -10.27 -19.31 -0.69
CA CYS A 60 -11.65 -19.52 -1.14
C CYS A 60 -11.96 -20.99 -1.46
N GLN A 61 -11.02 -21.73 -2.04
CA GLN A 61 -11.22 -23.12 -2.43
C GLN A 61 -11.35 -24.02 -1.20
N LYS A 62 -10.47 -23.85 -0.20
CA LYS A 62 -10.58 -24.58 1.07
C LYS A 62 -11.82 -24.18 1.87
N ASN A 63 -12.31 -22.95 1.68
CA ASN A 63 -13.58 -22.49 2.25
C ASN A 63 -14.83 -22.98 1.48
N GLY A 64 -14.67 -23.83 0.47
CA GLY A 64 -15.78 -24.50 -0.21
C GLY A 64 -16.29 -23.82 -1.48
N ARG A 65 -15.59 -22.79 -2.01
CA ARG A 65 -15.94 -22.22 -3.31
C ARG A 65 -15.73 -23.27 -4.42
N PRO A 66 -16.77 -23.64 -5.19
CA PRO A 66 -16.68 -24.76 -6.13
C PRO A 66 -16.12 -24.37 -7.50
N ASP A 67 -16.35 -23.14 -7.96
CA ASP A 67 -15.89 -22.66 -9.25
C ASP A 67 -14.39 -22.27 -9.21
N LYS A 68 -13.69 -22.45 -10.33
CA LYS A 68 -12.26 -22.12 -10.49
C LYS A 68 -11.97 -21.16 -11.64
N SER A 69 -12.97 -20.79 -12.42
CA SER A 69 -12.81 -19.93 -13.61
C SER A 69 -12.16 -18.59 -13.29
N TYR A 70 -12.43 -18.04 -12.10
CA TYR A 70 -11.85 -16.77 -11.63
C TYR A 70 -10.32 -16.81 -11.49
N LEU A 71 -9.72 -18.00 -11.33
CA LEU A 71 -8.28 -18.17 -11.20
C LEU A 71 -7.53 -18.08 -12.54
N HIS A 72 -8.24 -18.19 -13.66
CA HIS A 72 -7.66 -18.27 -15.00
C HIS A 72 -7.66 -16.92 -15.73
N TYR A 73 -7.76 -15.80 -15.01
CA TYR A 73 -7.72 -14.47 -15.61
C TYR A 73 -6.37 -13.79 -15.39
N ARG A 74 -5.84 -13.23 -16.47
CA ARG A 74 -4.65 -12.38 -16.49
C ARG A 74 -5.02 -10.99 -16.99
N TRP A 75 -4.43 -9.96 -16.38
CA TRP A 75 -4.51 -8.60 -16.91
C TRP A 75 -3.59 -8.42 -18.12
N GLN A 76 -4.11 -7.85 -19.21
CA GLN A 76 -3.40 -7.61 -20.45
C GLN A 76 -3.50 -6.12 -20.81
N PRO A 77 -2.42 -5.33 -20.63
CA PRO A 77 -2.38 -3.95 -21.08
C PRO A 77 -2.61 -3.85 -22.58
N SER A 78 -3.29 -2.79 -23.02
CA SER A 78 -3.63 -2.55 -24.43
C SER A 78 -2.39 -2.29 -25.29
N ALA A 79 -1.41 -1.56 -24.74
CA ALA A 79 -0.25 -1.06 -25.48
C ALA A 79 1.02 -1.94 -25.35
N CYS A 80 1.02 -2.97 -24.50
CA CYS A 80 2.18 -3.87 -24.37
C CYS A 80 1.83 -5.23 -23.73
N LYS A 81 2.77 -6.17 -23.83
CA LYS A 81 2.69 -7.46 -23.16
C LYS A 81 3.49 -7.42 -21.86
N LEU A 82 2.84 -7.78 -20.76
CA LEU A 82 3.52 -7.98 -19.48
C LEU A 82 4.37 -9.25 -19.54
N PRO A 83 5.62 -9.23 -19.05
CA PRO A 83 6.39 -10.45 -18.89
C PRO A 83 5.70 -11.37 -17.88
N ARG A 84 5.80 -12.68 -18.12
CA ARG A 84 5.31 -13.66 -17.15
C ARG A 84 6.13 -13.58 -15.87
N PHE A 85 5.47 -13.66 -14.72
CA PHE A 85 6.14 -13.70 -13.43
C PHE A 85 7.05 -14.94 -13.32
N SER A 86 8.29 -14.72 -12.86
CA SER A 86 9.23 -15.75 -12.48
C SER A 86 9.69 -15.47 -11.06
N GLY A 87 9.30 -16.32 -10.10
CA GLY A 87 9.64 -16.11 -8.69
C GLY A 87 11.14 -16.20 -8.42
N GLN A 88 11.87 -17.02 -9.17
CA GLN A 88 13.33 -17.11 -9.08
C GLN A 88 13.99 -15.81 -9.55
N ASP A 89 13.63 -15.30 -10.73
CA ASP A 89 14.16 -14.01 -11.25
C ASP A 89 13.80 -12.86 -10.29
N PHE A 90 12.58 -12.85 -9.76
CA PHE A 90 12.17 -11.86 -8.76
C PHE A 90 13.07 -11.89 -7.52
N LEU A 91 13.32 -13.08 -6.95
CA LEU A 91 14.18 -13.22 -5.78
C LEU A 91 15.64 -12.88 -6.07
N GLU A 92 16.15 -13.17 -7.27
CA GLU A 92 17.49 -12.74 -7.69
C GLU A 92 17.60 -11.21 -7.75
N ARG A 93 16.58 -10.52 -8.29
CA ARG A 93 16.54 -9.05 -8.30
C ARG A 93 16.38 -8.44 -6.90
N LEU A 94 15.69 -9.15 -6.00
CA LEU A 94 15.52 -8.79 -4.59
C LEU A 94 16.67 -9.28 -3.70
N ARG A 95 17.72 -9.88 -4.27
CA ARG A 95 18.82 -10.43 -3.49
C ARG A 95 19.48 -9.35 -2.63
N GLY A 96 19.60 -9.62 -1.33
CA GLY A 96 20.14 -8.69 -0.35
C GLY A 96 19.24 -7.48 -0.03
N LYS A 97 17.98 -7.49 -0.49
CA LYS A 97 17.03 -6.38 -0.37
C LYS A 97 15.75 -6.77 0.35
N SER A 98 14.95 -5.76 0.64
CA SER A 98 13.67 -5.85 1.34
C SER A 98 12.55 -5.16 0.57
N ILE A 99 11.38 -5.80 0.57
CA ILE A 99 10.12 -5.18 0.16
C ILE A 99 9.17 -5.18 1.37
N MET A 100 8.47 -4.08 1.60
CA MET A 100 7.48 -3.96 2.67
C MET A 100 6.15 -3.43 2.14
N PHE A 101 5.09 -4.17 2.43
CA PHE A 101 3.70 -3.75 2.25
C PHE A 101 3.24 -3.03 3.52
N VAL A 102 2.76 -1.80 3.38
CA VAL A 102 2.31 -0.97 4.50
C VAL A 102 0.88 -0.52 4.21
N GLY A 103 -0.06 -0.89 5.07
CA GLY A 103 -1.44 -0.51 4.83
C GLY A 103 -2.45 -1.32 5.59
N ASP A 104 -3.62 -1.47 4.98
CA ASP A 104 -4.73 -2.21 5.53
C ASP A 104 -4.72 -3.71 5.17
N SER A 105 -5.89 -4.34 5.09
CA SER A 105 -6.03 -5.79 4.89
C SER A 105 -5.76 -6.17 3.45
N LEU A 106 -5.84 -5.20 2.54
CA LEU A 106 -5.46 -5.37 1.15
C LEU A 106 -3.94 -5.50 1.00
N SER A 107 -3.16 -4.73 1.78
CA SER A 107 -1.70 -4.91 1.86
C SER A 107 -1.31 -6.29 2.42
N LEU A 108 -2.04 -6.79 3.42
CA LEU A 108 -1.85 -8.16 3.93
C LEU A 108 -2.15 -9.19 2.83
N ASN A 109 -3.25 -9.01 2.09
CA ASN A 109 -3.63 -9.90 1.00
C ASN A 109 -2.59 -9.92 -0.13
N GLN A 110 -2.07 -8.75 -0.53
CA GLN A 110 -1.04 -8.63 -1.55
C GLN A 110 0.29 -9.25 -1.09
N TRP A 111 0.67 -9.05 0.17
CA TRP A 111 1.85 -9.68 0.79
C TRP A 111 1.72 -11.22 0.81
N GLN A 112 0.55 -11.76 1.17
CA GLN A 112 0.33 -13.22 1.13
C GLN A 112 0.35 -13.77 -0.30
N SER A 113 -0.24 -13.06 -1.25
CA SER A 113 -0.18 -13.45 -2.66
C SER A 113 1.28 -13.55 -3.15
N LEU A 114 2.11 -12.53 -2.88
CA LEU A 114 3.52 -12.55 -3.26
C LEU A 114 4.30 -13.66 -2.56
N THR A 115 4.14 -13.81 -1.25
CA THR A 115 4.87 -14.85 -0.50
C THR A 115 4.48 -16.26 -0.93
N CYS A 116 3.20 -16.53 -1.24
CA CYS A 116 2.77 -17.80 -1.84
C CYS A 116 3.39 -18.04 -3.21
N MET A 117 3.35 -17.04 -4.11
CA MET A 117 3.97 -17.13 -5.44
C MET A 117 5.46 -17.45 -5.36
N LEU A 118 6.17 -16.81 -4.44
CA LEU A 118 7.60 -17.05 -4.23
C LEU A 118 7.87 -18.42 -3.61
N HIS A 119 7.11 -18.81 -2.59
CA HIS A 119 7.26 -20.12 -1.96
C HIS A 119 7.10 -21.26 -2.96
N VAL A 120 6.07 -21.21 -3.81
CA VAL A 120 5.83 -22.25 -4.83
C VAL A 120 6.90 -22.20 -5.93
N ALA A 121 7.30 -21.01 -6.38
CA ALA A 121 8.32 -20.87 -7.43
C ALA A 121 9.70 -21.40 -7.03
N VAL A 122 10.04 -21.36 -5.73
CA VAL A 122 11.29 -21.90 -5.19
C VAL A 122 11.04 -22.91 -4.06
N ALA A 123 10.18 -23.90 -4.30
CA ALA A 123 9.69 -24.85 -3.28
C ALA A 123 10.78 -25.59 -2.46
N LYS A 124 12.00 -25.70 -2.99
CA LYS A 124 13.15 -26.33 -2.28
C LYS A 124 13.95 -25.36 -1.42
N ALA A 125 13.72 -24.05 -1.55
CA ALA A 125 14.42 -23.04 -0.77
C ALA A 125 13.82 -22.96 0.63
N ASN A 126 14.69 -22.96 1.64
CA ASN A 126 14.27 -22.69 3.01
C ASN A 126 13.69 -21.27 3.11
N TYR A 127 12.67 -21.11 3.94
CA TYR A 127 12.10 -19.82 4.29
C TYR A 127 11.82 -19.75 5.79
N SER A 128 11.69 -18.54 6.32
CA SER A 128 11.13 -18.30 7.65
C SER A 128 10.05 -17.25 7.57
N SER A 129 9.02 -17.39 8.41
CA SER A 129 7.95 -16.41 8.56
C SER A 129 7.82 -16.08 10.05
N VAL A 130 8.17 -14.86 10.41
CA VAL A 130 8.25 -14.42 11.81
C VAL A 130 7.51 -13.11 11.97
N ARG A 131 6.69 -13.02 13.01
CA ARG A 131 6.00 -11.79 13.40
C ARG A 131 6.57 -11.25 14.70
N ILE A 132 7.06 -10.01 14.68
CA ILE A 132 7.57 -9.31 15.86
C ILE A 132 6.83 -7.98 15.95
N GLY A 133 6.08 -7.79 17.04
CA GLY A 133 5.19 -6.65 17.19
C GLY A 133 4.19 -6.54 16.02
N GLY A 134 4.17 -5.40 15.35
CA GLY A 134 3.29 -5.12 14.22
C GLY A 134 3.82 -5.59 12.85
N ILE A 135 5.02 -6.18 12.79
CA ILE A 135 5.71 -6.48 11.52
C ILE A 135 5.74 -8.00 11.31
N SER A 136 5.22 -8.46 10.18
CA SER A 136 5.39 -9.82 9.67
C SER A 136 6.51 -9.83 8.64
N THR A 137 7.53 -10.68 8.81
CA THR A 137 8.69 -10.77 7.92
C THR A 137 8.80 -12.19 7.38
N PHE A 138 8.71 -12.32 6.05
CA PHE A 138 8.97 -13.55 5.31
C PHE A 138 10.37 -13.47 4.70
N THR A 139 11.28 -14.37 5.08
CA THR A 139 12.69 -14.34 4.66
C THR A 139 13.03 -15.55 3.82
N PHE A 140 13.76 -15.32 2.72
CA PHE A 140 14.43 -16.37 1.96
C PHE A 140 15.95 -16.27 2.18
N PRO A 141 16.55 -17.06 3.09
CA PRO A 141 17.96 -16.92 3.46
C PRO A 141 18.93 -17.11 2.30
N ALA A 142 18.64 -18.03 1.37
CA ALA A 142 19.46 -18.26 0.18
C ALA A 142 19.60 -17.03 -0.74
N TYR A 143 18.66 -16.09 -0.64
CA TYR A 143 18.64 -14.84 -1.38
C TYR A 143 18.98 -13.63 -0.51
N ASN A 144 19.10 -13.81 0.82
CA ASN A 144 19.10 -12.71 1.79
C ASN A 144 17.98 -11.69 1.49
N ALA A 145 16.81 -12.18 1.10
CA ALA A 145 15.68 -11.37 0.65
C ALA A 145 14.56 -11.40 1.70
N LYS A 146 13.93 -10.24 1.94
CA LYS A 146 12.84 -10.09 2.92
C LYS A 146 11.59 -9.53 2.25
N VAL A 147 10.45 -10.17 2.52
CA VAL A 147 9.12 -9.73 2.09
C VAL A 147 8.30 -9.47 3.34
N MET A 148 8.00 -8.20 3.62
CA MET A 148 7.51 -7.73 4.90
C MET A 148 6.10 -7.16 4.77
N PHE A 149 5.33 -7.25 5.85
CA PHE A 149 4.05 -6.58 6.00
C PHE A 149 4.00 -5.83 7.33
N TYR A 150 3.56 -4.58 7.29
CA TYR A 150 3.31 -3.76 8.47
C TYR A 150 1.90 -3.18 8.41
N ARG A 151 1.08 -3.52 9.41
CA ARG A 151 -0.30 -3.06 9.49
C ARG A 151 -0.33 -1.59 9.92
N ASN A 152 -0.68 -0.70 8.99
CA ASN A 152 -1.01 0.68 9.28
C ASN A 152 -2.10 1.16 8.30
N ALA A 153 -3.36 1.01 8.69
CA ALA A 153 -4.49 1.20 7.79
C ALA A 153 -4.70 2.65 7.33
N PHE A 154 -4.22 3.62 8.12
CA PHE A 154 -4.41 5.05 7.89
C PHE A 154 -3.11 5.75 7.46
N LEU A 155 -1.97 5.05 7.53
CA LEU A 155 -0.60 5.57 7.34
C LEU A 155 -0.18 6.60 8.41
N VAL A 156 -1.09 7.46 8.84
CA VAL A 156 -0.95 8.37 9.97
C VAL A 156 -1.26 7.70 11.31
N ASP A 157 -0.87 8.36 12.40
CA ASP A 157 -0.92 7.78 13.73
C ASP A 157 -2.32 7.78 14.36
N ILE A 158 -2.65 6.70 15.06
CA ILE A 158 -3.72 6.67 16.06
C ILE A 158 -3.08 6.56 17.43
N VAL A 159 -3.32 7.55 18.28
CA VAL A 159 -2.71 7.65 19.61
C VAL A 159 -3.77 7.40 20.68
N SER A 160 -3.53 6.43 21.57
CA SER A 160 -4.37 6.21 22.75
C SER A 160 -4.16 7.31 23.78
N THR A 161 -5.24 7.96 24.20
CA THR A 161 -5.25 8.97 25.27
C THR A 161 -6.25 8.58 26.36
N PRO A 162 -6.20 9.19 27.57
CA PRO A 162 -7.21 8.96 28.60
C PRO A 162 -8.65 9.26 28.16
N ASN A 163 -8.82 10.14 27.16
CA ASN A 163 -10.13 10.55 26.63
C ASN A 163 -10.56 9.75 25.38
N GLY A 164 -9.82 8.67 25.05
CA GLY A 164 -10.06 7.84 23.87
C GLY A 164 -8.94 7.92 22.84
N ALA A 165 -9.02 7.10 21.80
CA ALA A 165 -8.04 7.08 20.72
C ALA A 165 -8.24 8.30 19.79
N VAL A 166 -7.14 8.93 19.39
CA VAL A 166 -7.13 10.14 18.54
C VAL A 166 -6.44 9.80 17.23
N LEU A 167 -7.14 9.95 16.10
CA LEU A 167 -6.52 9.89 14.77
C LEU A 167 -5.84 11.23 14.49
N LYS A 168 -4.51 11.24 14.39
CA LYS A 168 -3.72 12.45 14.13
C LYS A 168 -3.37 12.54 12.66
N LEU A 169 -3.96 13.48 11.94
CA LEU A 169 -3.80 13.57 10.49
C LEU A 169 -2.43 14.13 10.05
N ASP A 170 -1.69 14.75 10.96
CA ASP A 170 -0.41 15.44 10.75
C ASP A 170 0.81 14.71 11.35
N SER A 171 0.64 13.43 11.73
CA SER A 171 1.67 12.65 12.45
C SER A 171 1.91 11.28 11.82
N ILE A 172 3.19 10.93 11.61
CA ILE A 172 3.66 9.62 11.10
C ILE A 172 4.89 9.16 11.91
N GLU A 173 4.70 8.81 13.16
CA GLU A 173 5.73 8.17 14.00
C GLU A 173 6.09 6.78 13.48
N GLY A 174 5.11 6.06 12.93
CA GLY A 174 5.30 4.75 12.29
C GLY A 174 6.29 4.76 11.12
N GLY A 175 6.54 5.94 10.52
CA GLY A 175 7.47 6.10 9.40
C GLY A 175 8.90 5.68 9.71
N LYS A 176 9.30 5.65 10.98
CA LYS A 176 10.62 5.14 11.40
C LYS A 176 10.87 3.69 10.97
N ILE A 177 9.82 2.88 10.87
CA ILE A 177 9.89 1.46 10.48
C ILE A 177 10.10 1.29 8.97
N TRP A 178 9.66 2.27 8.18
CA TRP A 178 9.68 2.20 6.71
C TRP A 178 11.02 2.64 6.13
N LYS A 179 11.86 3.31 6.94
CA LYS A 179 13.20 3.73 6.55
C LYS A 179 14.05 2.53 6.20
N ASP A 180 14.96 2.73 5.26
CA ASP A 180 15.93 1.74 4.77
C ASP A 180 15.33 0.49 4.10
N ILE A 181 14.03 0.50 3.79
CA ILE A 181 13.40 -0.53 2.96
C ILE A 181 13.63 -0.20 1.48
N ASP A 182 14.07 -1.18 0.69
CA ASP A 182 14.40 -0.98 -0.74
C ASP A 182 13.16 -0.78 -1.62
N VAL A 183 12.04 -1.43 -1.26
CA VAL A 183 10.76 -1.29 -1.96
C VAL A 183 9.62 -1.15 -0.96
N LEU A 184 8.92 -0.01 -0.99
CA LEU A 184 7.74 0.25 -0.18
C LEU A 184 6.48 0.20 -1.05
N VAL A 185 5.48 -0.56 -0.61
CA VAL A 185 4.17 -0.65 -1.27
C VAL A 185 3.09 -0.24 -0.27
N PHE A 186 2.55 0.95 -0.44
CA PHE A 186 1.54 1.52 0.44
C PHE A 186 0.12 1.26 -0.07
N ASN A 187 -0.84 1.13 0.84
CA ASN A 187 -2.27 1.21 0.54
C ASN A 187 -3.03 1.81 1.72
N SER A 188 -4.08 2.58 1.44
CA SER A 188 -4.97 3.09 2.47
C SER A 188 -6.30 3.50 1.84
N TRP A 189 -7.44 2.90 2.24
CA TRP A 189 -8.76 3.38 1.81
C TRP A 189 -9.92 2.90 2.69
N HIS A 190 -10.22 1.60 2.68
CA HIS A 190 -11.50 1.07 3.18
C HIS A 190 -11.78 1.45 4.64
N TRP A 191 -10.73 1.55 5.45
CA TRP A 191 -10.83 1.85 6.88
C TRP A 191 -11.23 3.30 7.19
N TRP A 192 -11.01 4.24 6.28
CA TRP A 192 -11.41 5.64 6.45
C TRP A 192 -12.93 5.81 6.48
N LEU A 193 -13.68 4.88 5.90
CA LEU A 193 -15.13 4.92 5.83
C LEU A 193 -15.82 4.28 7.05
N HIS A 194 -15.06 3.67 7.96
CA HIS A 194 -15.63 3.03 9.14
C HIS A 194 -16.26 4.03 10.11
N THR A 195 -17.48 3.76 10.54
CA THR A 195 -18.20 4.52 11.56
C THR A 195 -18.67 3.62 12.71
N GLY A 196 -19.14 4.22 13.80
CA GLY A 196 -19.68 3.51 14.95
C GLY A 196 -18.67 2.54 15.57
N ARG A 197 -19.08 1.29 15.81
CA ARG A 197 -18.24 0.27 16.47
C ARG A 197 -16.99 -0.12 15.69
N LYS A 198 -16.96 0.10 14.37
CA LYS A 198 -15.81 -0.23 13.52
C LYS A 198 -14.79 0.91 13.42
N GLN A 199 -15.12 2.09 13.95
CA GLN A 199 -14.24 3.25 13.96
C GLN A 199 -13.19 3.11 15.08
N PRO A 200 -11.88 3.06 14.76
CA PRO A 200 -10.84 2.85 15.77
C PRO A 200 -10.44 4.12 16.53
N TRP A 201 -11.03 5.28 16.25
CA TRP A 201 -10.78 6.54 16.96
C TRP A 201 -12.06 7.12 17.57
N SER A 202 -11.90 7.90 18.63
CA SER A 202 -12.95 8.67 19.31
C SER A 202 -12.99 10.13 18.88
N SER A 203 -11.87 10.66 18.36
CA SER A 203 -11.74 12.02 17.85
C SER A 203 -10.64 12.10 16.79
N ILE A 204 -10.62 13.18 16.02
CA ILE A 204 -9.65 13.44 14.96
C ILE A 204 -8.94 14.76 15.26
N GLN A 205 -7.62 14.75 15.13
CA GLN A 205 -6.76 15.92 15.29
C GLN A 205 -6.23 16.37 13.93
N ASP A 206 -6.39 17.66 13.64
CA ASP A 206 -5.86 18.36 12.46
C ASP A 206 -5.08 19.59 12.95
N GLY A 207 -3.75 19.46 13.01
CA GLY A 207 -2.89 20.45 13.65
C GLY A 207 -3.22 20.58 15.14
N ASN A 208 -3.60 21.79 15.57
CA ASN A 208 -3.95 22.08 16.96
C ASN A 208 -5.45 21.91 17.27
N VAL A 209 -6.27 21.55 16.28
CA VAL A 209 -7.72 21.42 16.43
C VAL A 209 -8.09 19.95 16.60
N ILE A 210 -8.85 19.65 17.66
CA ILE A 210 -9.40 18.32 17.90
C ILE A 210 -10.92 18.40 17.76
N VAL A 211 -11.48 17.57 16.88
CA VAL A 211 -12.91 17.45 16.65
C VAL A 211 -13.38 16.03 16.94
N LYS A 212 -14.64 15.88 17.37
CA LYS A 212 -15.23 14.56 17.58
C LYS A 212 -15.26 13.76 16.28
N ASP A 213 -15.58 14.42 15.19
CA ASP A 213 -15.63 13.80 13.87
C ASP A 213 -15.45 14.83 12.75
N MET A 214 -15.18 14.35 11.53
CA MET A 214 -15.08 15.18 10.32
C MET A 214 -15.40 14.38 9.05
N ASP A 215 -15.54 15.08 7.93
CA ASP A 215 -15.73 14.47 6.61
C ASP A 215 -14.58 13.50 6.27
N ARG A 216 -14.94 12.28 5.80
CA ARG A 216 -13.97 11.20 5.57
C ARG A 216 -13.02 11.47 4.41
N LEU A 217 -13.49 12.14 3.37
CA LEU A 217 -12.65 12.48 2.22
C LEU A 217 -11.69 13.59 2.59
N VAL A 218 -12.14 14.58 3.38
CA VAL A 218 -11.26 15.62 3.92
C VAL A 218 -10.20 15.03 4.85
N ALA A 219 -10.58 14.12 5.74
CA ALA A 219 -9.63 13.43 6.63
C ALA A 219 -8.60 12.60 5.83
N TYR A 220 -9.08 11.83 4.85
CA TYR A 220 -8.27 11.02 3.96
C TYR A 220 -7.27 11.86 3.16
N GLU A 221 -7.73 12.95 2.54
CA GLU A 221 -6.88 13.86 1.77
C GLU A 221 -5.77 14.46 2.65
N LYS A 222 -6.11 14.90 3.86
CA LYS A 222 -5.13 15.45 4.82
C LYS A 222 -4.11 14.39 5.25
N GLY A 223 -4.56 13.20 5.63
CA GLY A 223 -3.67 12.10 6.02
C GLY A 223 -2.74 11.68 4.88
N LEU A 224 -3.25 11.59 3.65
CA LEU A 224 -2.43 11.29 2.48
C LEU A 224 -1.43 12.40 2.14
N LYS A 225 -1.80 13.68 2.30
CA LYS A 225 -0.84 14.79 2.15
C LYS A 225 0.31 14.68 3.16
N THR A 226 0.00 14.34 4.41
CA THR A 226 1.04 14.09 5.42
C THR A 226 1.93 12.91 5.03
N TRP A 227 1.36 11.81 4.52
CA TRP A 227 2.13 10.68 4.01
C TRP A 227 3.01 11.05 2.81
N ALA A 228 2.48 11.79 1.84
CA ALA A 228 3.24 12.23 0.67
C ALA A 228 4.42 13.13 1.09
N ASN A 229 4.17 14.10 1.98
CA ASN A 229 5.23 14.94 2.54
C ASN A 229 6.29 14.12 3.31
N TRP A 230 5.87 13.06 4.01
CA TRP A 230 6.81 12.15 4.66
C TRP A 230 7.68 11.42 3.63
N VAL A 231 7.10 10.92 2.53
CA VAL A 231 7.85 10.27 1.45
C VAL A 231 8.88 11.24 0.87
N ASP A 232 8.46 12.44 0.49
CA ASP A 232 9.34 13.45 -0.14
C ASP A 232 10.51 13.88 0.75
N SER A 233 10.28 13.93 2.07
CA SER A 233 11.29 14.40 3.04
C SER A 233 12.17 13.28 3.63
N SER A 234 11.68 12.03 3.66
CA SER A 234 12.32 10.93 4.39
C SER A 234 12.85 9.81 3.50
N VAL A 235 12.44 9.72 2.24
CA VAL A 235 12.83 8.64 1.32
C VAL A 235 13.87 9.13 0.32
N ASP A 236 14.97 8.39 0.19
CA ASP A 236 15.96 8.59 -0.87
C ASP A 236 15.54 7.79 -2.12
N PRO A 237 15.07 8.45 -3.21
CA PRO A 237 14.54 7.76 -4.40
C PRO A 237 15.62 7.02 -5.21
N THR A 238 16.90 7.28 -4.93
CA THR A 238 18.03 6.55 -5.53
C THR A 238 18.20 5.16 -4.91
N LYS A 239 17.74 4.98 -3.66
CA LYS A 239 17.84 3.72 -2.90
C LYS A 239 16.52 2.99 -2.81
N THR A 240 15.43 3.72 -2.54
CA THR A 240 14.12 3.14 -2.28
C THR A 240 13.16 3.42 -3.43
N LYS A 241 12.39 2.40 -3.83
CA LYS A 241 11.24 2.55 -4.73
C LYS A 241 9.95 2.56 -3.94
N VAL A 242 9.08 3.52 -4.24
CA VAL A 242 7.80 3.69 -3.55
C VAL A 242 6.67 3.47 -4.53
N PHE A 243 5.69 2.66 -4.11
CA PHE A 243 4.45 2.39 -4.83
C PHE A 243 3.28 2.70 -3.92
N PHE A 244 2.17 3.15 -4.50
CA PHE A 244 0.89 3.28 -3.81
C PHE A 244 -0.17 2.50 -4.60
N GLN A 245 -0.71 1.45 -3.98
CA GLN A 245 -1.85 0.71 -4.51
C GLN A 245 -3.10 1.58 -4.37
N GLY A 246 -3.77 1.86 -5.49
CA GLY A 246 -5.03 2.58 -5.52
C GLY A 246 -6.16 1.88 -4.76
N VAL A 247 -7.33 2.51 -4.77
CA VAL A 247 -8.54 2.01 -4.12
C VAL A 247 -8.94 0.66 -4.71
N SER A 248 -9.10 -0.35 -3.86
CA SER A 248 -9.74 -1.61 -4.25
C SER A 248 -11.26 -1.41 -4.25
N PRO A 249 -11.97 -1.75 -5.34
CA PRO A 249 -13.42 -1.65 -5.37
C PRO A 249 -14.08 -2.66 -4.43
N ASP A 250 -15.18 -2.26 -3.81
CA ASP A 250 -16.16 -3.20 -3.29
C ASP A 250 -17.21 -3.52 -4.36
N HIS A 251 -17.90 -4.65 -4.20
CA HIS A 251 -18.91 -5.12 -5.15
C HIS A 251 -20.29 -5.23 -4.48
N MET A 252 -20.50 -4.45 -3.42
CA MET A 252 -21.80 -4.36 -2.77
C MET A 252 -22.73 -3.49 -3.62
N LYS A 253 -24.03 -3.79 -3.61
CA LYS A 253 -25.07 -2.97 -4.26
C LYS A 253 -25.66 -1.99 -3.28
#